data_AF-A0A5Q0H3A4-F1
#
_entry.id   AF-A0A5Q0H3A4-F1
#
_cell.length_a   1.000
_cell.length_b   1.000
_cell.length_c   1.000
_cell.angle_alpha   90.00
_cell.angle_beta   90.00
_cell.angle_gamma   90.00
#
_symmetry.space_group_name_H-M   'P 1'
#
loop_
_entity.id
_entity.type
_entity.pdbx_description
1 polymer ?
#
loop_
_entity_poly.entity_id
_entity_poly.type
_entity_poly.pdbx_seq_one_letter_code
_entity_poly.pdbx_strand_id
1 'polypeptide(L)'
;MTASDTARRRLAAAVVQAAEAVSDKLSEHPVRGTEPYPIGAVLPTLAEQHRALLAAVAVIDEPLAVDATGKQDPLTGDLAAFMSYLQLLVVLYHGLTEIPKPMQVNASRNISAVRLAAGKVRDHARRAAG
;
A
#
# COMPACT_ATOMS: atom_id res chain seq x y z
N MET A 1 -9.66 13.96 23.12
CA MET A 1 -9.32 13.54 21.75
C MET A 1 -9.09 14.80 20.95
N THR A 2 -7.85 15.03 20.53
CA THR A 2 -7.47 16.23 19.77
C THR A 2 -7.89 16.10 18.30
N ALA A 3 -7.85 17.21 17.55
CA ALA A 3 -8.03 17.17 16.10
C ALA A 3 -6.97 16.26 15.43
N SER A 4 -5.74 16.28 15.96
CA SER A 4 -4.64 15.40 15.56
C SER A 4 -4.97 13.92 15.74
N ASP A 5 -5.47 13.52 16.92
CA ASP A 5 -5.86 12.12 17.19
C ASP A 5 -6.92 11.64 16.19
N THR A 6 -7.86 12.53 15.84
CA THR A 6 -8.92 12.23 14.89
C THR A 6 -8.38 12.04 13.48
N ALA A 7 -7.45 12.90 13.04
CA ALA A 7 -6.79 12.80 11.75
C ALA A 7 -5.96 11.51 11.64
N ARG A 8 -5.20 11.17 12.69
CA ARG A 8 -4.41 9.92 12.73
C ARG A 8 -5.27 8.67 12.70
N ARG A 9 -6.39 8.64 13.41
CA ARG A 9 -7.35 7.52 13.33
C ARG A 9 -7.96 7.39 11.93
N ARG A 10 -8.29 8.50 11.28
CA ARG A 10 -8.78 8.50 9.88
C ARG A 10 -7.71 7.98 8.93
N LEU A 11 -6.45 8.37 9.10
CA LEU A 11 -5.34 7.82 8.33
C LEU A 11 -5.24 6.31 8.55
N ALA A 12 -5.22 5.85 9.80
CA ALA A 12 -5.15 4.42 10.11
C ALA A 12 -6.30 3.64 9.44
N ALA A 13 -7.53 4.16 9.48
CA ALA A 13 -8.66 3.56 8.78
C ALA A 13 -8.46 3.50 7.27
N ALA A 14 -7.99 4.58 6.64
CA ALA A 14 -7.69 4.62 5.21
C ALA A 14 -6.59 3.62 4.83
N VAL A 15 -5.58 3.46 5.69
CA VAL A 15 -4.51 2.48 5.51
C VAL A 15 -5.03 1.05 5.57
N VAL A 16 -5.91 0.73 6.53
CA VAL A 16 -6.56 -0.59 6.61
C VAL A 16 -7.34 -0.88 5.33
N GLN A 17 -8.19 0.05 4.91
CA GLN A 17 -9.01 -0.11 3.69
C GLN A 17 -8.15 -0.30 2.45
N ALA A 18 -7.11 0.52 2.26
CA ALA A 18 -6.22 0.42 1.12
C ALA A 18 -5.44 -0.90 1.11
N ALA A 19 -4.93 -1.32 2.26
CA ALA A 19 -4.17 -2.56 2.38
C ALA A 19 -5.05 -3.81 2.16
N GLU A 20 -6.30 -3.79 2.62
CA GLU A 20 -7.29 -4.83 2.35
C GLU A 20 -7.62 -4.90 0.87
N ALA A 21 -8.00 -3.78 0.25
CA ALA A 21 -8.33 -3.72 -1.18
C ALA A 21 -7.18 -4.20 -2.07
N VAL A 22 -5.93 -3.84 -1.75
CA VAL A 22 -4.74 -4.34 -2.46
C VAL A 22 -4.55 -5.84 -2.22
N SER A 23 -4.71 -6.32 -0.98
CA SER A 23 -4.55 -7.74 -0.66
C SER A 23 -5.58 -8.61 -1.36
N ASP A 24 -6.84 -8.16 -1.39
CA ASP A 24 -7.95 -8.83 -2.07
C ASP A 24 -7.68 -8.88 -3.56
N LYS A 25 -7.31 -7.73 -4.16
CA LYS A 25 -7.04 -7.68 -5.60
C LYS A 25 -5.88 -8.58 -6.01
N LEU A 26 -4.81 -8.60 -5.22
CA LEU A 26 -3.70 -9.50 -5.49
C LEU A 26 -4.11 -10.96 -5.27
N SER A 27 -5.01 -11.27 -4.35
CA SER A 27 -5.47 -12.64 -4.08
C SER A 27 -6.33 -13.23 -5.19
N GLU A 28 -7.09 -12.39 -5.90
CA GLU A 28 -7.79 -12.77 -7.14
C GLU A 28 -6.83 -13.23 -8.24
N HIS A 29 -5.62 -12.67 -8.25
CA HIS A 29 -4.58 -12.93 -9.24
C HIS A 29 -3.31 -13.44 -8.56
N PRO A 30 -3.29 -14.68 -8.05
CA PRO A 30 -2.09 -15.24 -7.44
C PRO A 30 -0.98 -15.38 -8.48
N VAL A 31 0.24 -15.00 -8.10
CA VAL A 31 1.42 -15.23 -8.94
C VAL A 31 1.64 -16.75 -9.05
N ARG A 32 1.28 -17.32 -10.20
CA ARG A 32 1.43 -18.75 -10.49
C ARG A 32 2.44 -18.96 -11.60
N GLY A 33 3.63 -19.44 -11.21
CA GLY A 33 4.62 -20.03 -12.11
C GLY A 33 4.81 -19.31 -13.45
N THR A 34 4.54 -20.03 -14.54
CA THR A 34 4.92 -19.69 -15.92
C THR A 34 3.88 -18.86 -16.70
N GLU A 35 2.71 -18.59 -16.12
CA GLU A 35 1.65 -17.85 -16.80
C GLU A 35 1.94 -16.33 -16.80
N PRO A 36 1.62 -15.61 -17.88
CA PRO A 36 1.67 -14.15 -17.88
C PRO A 36 0.79 -13.58 -16.76
N TYR A 37 1.37 -12.71 -15.93
CA TYR A 37 0.62 -12.06 -14.86
C TYR A 37 -0.26 -10.94 -15.44
N PRO A 38 -1.58 -10.91 -15.16
CA PRO A 38 -2.52 -9.97 -15.75
C PRO A 38 -2.45 -8.59 -15.08
N ILE A 39 -1.30 -7.92 -15.20
CA ILE A 39 -1.04 -6.66 -14.49
C ILE A 39 -2.01 -5.55 -14.87
N GLY A 40 -2.52 -5.52 -16.11
CA GLY A 40 -3.51 -4.54 -16.56
C GLY A 40 -4.83 -4.59 -15.79
N ALA A 41 -5.20 -5.77 -15.26
CA ALA A 41 -6.38 -5.92 -14.41
C ALA A 41 -6.14 -5.53 -12.94
N VAL A 42 -4.88 -5.58 -12.49
CA VAL A 42 -4.47 -5.33 -11.09
C VAL A 42 -4.08 -3.87 -10.88
N LEU A 43 -3.37 -3.28 -11.83
CA LEU A 43 -2.76 -1.95 -11.73
C LEU A 43 -3.76 -0.83 -11.41
N PRO A 44 -4.98 -0.79 -11.98
CA PRO A 44 -5.94 0.27 -11.68
C PRO A 44 -6.28 0.37 -10.19
N THR A 45 -6.51 -0.77 -9.53
CA THR A 45 -6.80 -0.83 -8.09
C THR A 45 -5.60 -0.33 -7.27
N LEU A 46 -4.38 -0.79 -7.59
CA LEU A 46 -3.16 -0.34 -6.91
C LEU A 46 -2.96 1.18 -7.05
N ALA A 47 -3.20 1.73 -8.25
CA ALA A 47 -3.10 3.16 -8.52
C ALA A 47 -4.18 3.97 -7.80
N GLU A 48 -5.40 3.45 -7.71
CA GLU A 48 -6.48 4.06 -6.92
C GLU A 48 -6.12 4.11 -5.43
N GLN A 49 -5.69 2.98 -4.85
CA GLN A 49 -5.34 2.93 -3.43
C GLN A 49 -4.13 3.79 -3.11
N HIS A 50 -3.13 3.87 -4.01
CA HIS A 50 -2.00 4.78 -3.83
C HIS A 50 -2.46 6.25 -3.78
N ARG A 51 -3.37 6.66 -4.67
CA ARG A 51 -3.94 8.02 -4.68
C ARG A 51 -4.78 8.30 -3.43
N ALA A 52 -5.57 7.34 -2.97
CA ALA A 52 -6.34 7.47 -1.74
C ALA A 52 -5.44 7.68 -0.52
N LEU A 53 -4.33 6.94 -0.43
CA LEU A 53 -3.34 7.11 0.63
C LEU A 53 -2.64 8.46 0.56
N LEU A 54 -2.26 8.92 -0.63
CA LEU A 54 -1.69 10.26 -0.82
C LEU A 54 -2.67 11.35 -0.35
N ALA A 55 -3.95 11.24 -0.69
CA ALA A 55 -4.97 12.17 -0.24
C ALA A 55 -5.16 12.14 1.29
N ALA A 56 -5.14 10.94 1.90
CA ALA A 56 -5.23 10.78 3.35
C ALA A 56 -4.02 11.36 4.10
N VAL A 57 -2.83 11.29 3.51
CA VAL A 57 -1.61 11.92 4.05
C VAL A 57 -1.68 13.45 3.88
N ALA A 58 -2.18 13.95 2.75
CA ALA A 58 -2.19 15.38 2.44
C ALA A 58 -3.07 16.24 3.35
N VAL A 59 -4.02 15.62 4.08
CA VAL A 59 -4.89 16.33 5.04
C VAL A 59 -4.32 16.38 6.46
N ILE A 60 -3.08 15.90 6.66
CA ILE A 60 -2.40 15.91 7.96
C ILE A 60 -1.36 17.03 7.97
N ASP A 61 -1.62 18.06 8.76
CA ASP A 61 -0.76 19.24 8.87
C ASP A 61 0.47 19.02 9.77
N GLU A 62 0.54 17.88 10.44
CA GLU A 62 1.58 17.55 11.42
C GLU A 62 2.62 16.57 10.88
N PRO A 63 3.85 16.55 11.44
CA PRO A 63 4.84 15.55 11.10
C PRO A 63 4.32 14.12 11.34
N LEU A 64 4.32 13.31 10.29
CA LEU A 64 3.94 11.89 10.35
C LEU A 64 5.02 11.04 11.03
N ALA A 65 6.29 11.36 10.83
CA ALA A 65 7.41 10.55 11.32
C ALA A 65 7.45 10.41 12.85
N VAL A 66 6.79 11.32 13.59
CA VAL A 66 6.75 11.31 15.05
C VAL A 66 5.31 11.33 15.58
N ASP A 67 5.13 10.77 16.78
CA ASP A 67 3.90 10.83 17.56
C ASP A 67 3.82 12.12 18.41
N ALA A 68 2.74 12.28 19.16
CA ALA A 68 2.52 13.44 20.04
C ALA A 68 3.56 13.57 21.17
N THR A 69 4.34 12.53 21.44
CA THR A 69 5.44 12.52 22.43
C THR A 69 6.81 12.80 21.80
N GLY A 70 6.86 13.00 20.48
CA GLY A 70 8.10 13.20 19.72
C GLY A 70 8.87 11.90 19.42
N LYS A 71 8.29 10.73 19.69
CA LYS A 71 8.88 9.44 19.36
C LYS A 71 8.49 9.00 17.97
N GLN A 72 9.27 8.11 17.37
CA GLN A 72 8.98 7.58 16.04
C GLN A 72 7.58 6.93 16.00
N ASP A 73 6.77 7.32 15.00
CA ASP A 73 5.47 6.71 14.77
C ASP A 73 5.64 5.32 14.12
N PRO A 74 5.09 4.25 14.71
CA PRO A 74 5.29 2.88 14.24
C PRO A 74 4.52 2.53 12.96
N LEU A 75 3.52 3.32 12.56
CA LEU A 75 2.73 3.09 11.35
C LEU A 75 3.41 3.71 10.12
N THR A 76 4.04 4.87 10.28
CA THR A 76 4.43 5.70 9.14
C THR A 76 5.59 5.13 8.33
N GLY A 77 6.52 4.43 8.96
CA GLY A 77 7.57 3.69 8.23
C GLY A 77 7.00 2.60 7.33
N ASP A 78 6.01 1.85 7.82
CA ASP A 78 5.36 0.78 7.04
C ASP A 78 4.44 1.34 5.97
N LEU A 79 3.76 2.46 6.25
CA LEU A 79 2.98 3.18 5.26
C LEU A 79 3.86 3.68 4.11
N ALA A 80 4.99 4.31 4.41
CA ALA A 80 5.93 4.79 3.40
C ALA A 80 6.47 3.64 2.54
N ALA A 81 6.85 2.53 3.16
CA ALA A 81 7.28 1.33 2.45
C ALA A 81 6.18 0.80 1.53
N PHE A 82 4.95 0.65 2.04
CA PHE A 82 3.82 0.19 1.25
C PHE A 82 3.54 1.10 0.04
N MET A 83 3.45 2.42 0.26
CA MET A 83 3.22 3.40 -0.82
C MET A 83 4.34 3.38 -1.86
N SER A 84 5.60 3.25 -1.45
CA SER A 84 6.73 3.15 -2.39
C SER A 84 6.63 1.93 -3.31
N TYR A 85 6.18 0.79 -2.81
CA TYR A 85 5.96 -0.38 -3.66
C TYR A 85 4.75 -0.21 -4.58
N LEU A 86 3.66 0.43 -4.12
CA LEU A 86 2.53 0.75 -4.99
C LEU A 86 2.97 1.65 -6.15
N GLN A 87 3.70 2.73 -5.85
CA GLN A 87 4.25 3.64 -6.85
C GLN A 87 5.18 2.90 -7.82
N LEU A 88 6.06 2.03 -7.31
CA LEU A 88 6.96 1.22 -8.14
C LEU A 88 6.17 0.39 -9.15
N LEU A 89 5.14 -0.35 -8.72
CA LEU A 89 4.33 -1.17 -9.63
C LEU A 89 3.60 -0.31 -10.66
N VAL A 90 2.97 0.79 -10.22
CA VAL A 90 2.22 1.72 -11.09
C VAL A 90 3.09 2.30 -12.19
N VAL A 91 4.33 2.71 -11.87
CA VAL A 91 5.26 3.28 -12.85
C VAL A 91 5.84 2.20 -13.75
N LEU A 92 6.37 1.12 -13.16
CA LEU A 92 7.15 0.12 -13.90
C LEU A 92 6.30 -0.66 -14.91
N TYR A 93 5.01 -0.87 -14.59
CA TYR A 93 4.10 -1.67 -15.42
C TYR A 93 3.01 -0.84 -16.10
N HIS A 94 3.18 0.49 -16.15
CA HIS A 94 2.25 1.38 -16.81
C HIS A 94 2.02 0.97 -18.28
N GLY A 95 0.76 0.91 -18.70
CA GLY A 95 0.37 0.58 -20.07
C GLY A 95 0.49 -0.91 -20.44
N LEU A 96 0.95 -1.77 -19.52
CA LEU A 96 0.99 -3.20 -19.76
C LEU A 96 -0.35 -3.86 -19.45
N THR A 97 -0.81 -4.72 -20.34
CA THR A 97 -1.91 -5.65 -20.08
C THR A 97 -1.42 -6.88 -19.32
N GLU A 98 -0.25 -7.39 -19.71
CA GLU A 98 0.41 -8.56 -19.11
C GLU A 98 1.89 -8.29 -18.88
N ILE A 99 2.48 -8.99 -17.88
CA ILE A 99 3.91 -8.87 -17.60
C ILE A 99 4.71 -9.76 -18.57
N PRO A 100 5.64 -9.18 -19.36
CA PRO A 100 6.49 -9.94 -20.27
C PRO A 100 7.32 -11.00 -19.54
N LYS A 101 7.52 -12.15 -20.18
CA LYS A 101 8.28 -13.29 -19.62
C LYS A 101 9.64 -12.91 -19.00
N PRO A 102 10.48 -12.07 -19.62
CA PRO A 102 11.76 -11.67 -19.03
C PRO A 102 11.64 -10.92 -17.69
N MET A 103 10.49 -10.30 -17.42
CA MET A 103 10.23 -9.51 -16.22
C MET A 103 9.49 -10.29 -15.12
N GLN A 104 8.97 -11.48 -15.42
CA GLN A 104 8.11 -12.24 -14.50
C GLN A 104 8.76 -12.51 -13.14
N VAL A 105 10.05 -12.84 -13.10
CA VAL A 105 10.77 -13.10 -11.84
C VAL A 105 10.80 -11.86 -10.95
N ASN A 106 11.15 -10.70 -11.52
CA ASN A 106 11.20 -9.45 -10.77
C ASN A 106 9.80 -8.97 -10.39
N ALA A 107 8.81 -9.15 -11.28
CA ALA A 107 7.42 -8.87 -10.96
C ALA A 107 6.90 -9.69 -9.80
N SER A 108 7.18 -10.99 -9.80
CA SER A 108 6.79 -11.91 -8.71
C SER A 108 7.34 -11.45 -7.37
N ARG A 109 8.61 -11.00 -7.34
CA ARG A 109 9.24 -10.44 -6.14
C ARG A 109 8.55 -9.15 -5.70
N ASN A 110 8.32 -8.21 -6.61
CA ASN A 110 7.69 -6.93 -6.27
C ASN A 110 6.24 -7.10 -5.79
N ILE A 111 5.46 -7.99 -6.43
CA ILE A 111 4.09 -8.30 -6.03
C ILE A 111 4.07 -8.97 -4.65
N SER A 112 5.01 -9.89 -4.39
CA SER A 112 5.15 -10.52 -3.07
C SER A 112 5.53 -9.49 -2.00
N ALA A 113 6.41 -8.55 -2.32
CA ALA A 113 6.78 -7.45 -1.42
C ALA A 113 5.59 -6.55 -1.10
N VAL A 114 4.74 -6.23 -2.10
CA VAL A 114 3.49 -5.48 -1.87
C VAL A 114 2.55 -6.24 -0.94
N ARG A 115 2.34 -7.55 -1.14
CA ARG A 115 1.49 -8.36 -0.25
C ARG A 115 1.99 -8.34 1.19
N LEU A 116 3.30 -8.52 1.38
CA LEU A 116 3.92 -8.49 2.71
C LEU A 116 3.78 -7.11 3.36
N ALA A 117 4.05 -6.04 2.61
CA ALA A 117 3.90 -4.67 3.08
C ALA A 117 2.44 -4.33 3.44
N ALA A 118 1.48 -4.75 2.61
CA ALA A 118 0.05 -4.58 2.86
C ALA A 118 -0.39 -5.27 4.16
N GLY A 119 0.00 -6.54 4.36
CA GLY A 119 -0.31 -7.26 5.60
C GLY A 119 0.28 -6.57 6.84
N LYS A 120 1.57 -6.22 6.77
CA LYS A 120 2.26 -5.56 7.89
C LYS A 120 1.64 -4.21 8.25
N VAL A 121 1.43 -3.33 7.25
CA VAL A 121 0.91 -1.98 7.49
C VAL A 121 -0.54 -2.02 7.96
N ARG A 122 -1.37 -2.95 7.46
CA ARG A 122 -2.73 -3.16 7.94
C ARG A 122 -2.76 -3.53 9.41
N ASP A 123 -1.93 -4.49 9.81
CA ASP A 123 -1.91 -4.98 11.19
C ASP A 123 -1.39 -3.90 12.16
N HIS A 124 -0.44 -3.06 11.72
CA HIS A 124 -0.01 -1.87 12.46
C HIS A 124 -1.13 -0.83 12.56
N ALA A 125 -1.82 -0.53 11.46
CA ALA A 125 -2.90 0.44 11.43
C ALA A 125 -4.09 0.01 12.29
N ARG A 126 -4.44 -1.28 12.31
CA ARG A 126 -5.49 -1.82 13.21
C ARG A 126 -5.13 -1.63 14.68
N ARG A 127 -3.87 -1.85 15.06
CA ARG A 127 -3.39 -1.59 16.44
C ARG A 127 -3.40 -0.11 16.81
N ALA A 128 -3.19 0.79 15.84
CA ALA A 128 -3.23 2.24 16.06
C ALA A 128 -4.66 2.82 16.09
N ALA A 129 -5.63 2.11 15.51
CA ALA A 129 -7.03 2.53 15.46
C ALA A 129 -7.86 2.09 16.69
N GLY A 130 -7.43 1.02 17.37
CA GLY A 130 -8.03 0.53 18.63
C GLY A 130 -7.57 1.33 19.83
#